data_AF-A0A7C2Q472-F1
#
_entry.id   AF-A0A7C2Q472-F1
#
_cell.length_a   1.000
_cell.length_b   1.000
_cell.length_c   1.000
_cell.angle_alpha   90.00
_cell.angle_beta   90.00
_cell.angle_gamma   90.00
#
_symmetry.space_group_name_H-M   'P 1'
#
loop_
_entity.id
_entity.type
_entity.pdbx_description
1 polymer ?
#
loop_
_entity_poly.entity_id
_entity_poly.type
_entity_poly.pdbx_seq_one_letter_code
_entity_poly.pdbx_strand_id
1 'polypeptide(L)'
;MRRTIGRMEMRKIGEGEPICGRGAVGILRKVETIEDVVRVMETDLSETIVFTPSASVTAITPILPKIRGLICASGGVTSHLAIVAR
;
A
#
# COMPACT_ATOMS: atom_id res chain seq x y z
N MET A 1 -4.45 -2.83 -23.42
CA MET A 1 -5.85 -2.50 -23.10
C MET A 1 -5.86 -1.51 -21.93
N ARG A 2 -5.74 -0.20 -22.20
CA ARG A 2 -5.69 0.85 -21.17
C ARG A 2 -7.14 1.27 -20.88
N ARG A 3 -7.70 0.90 -19.74
CA ARG A 3 -9.00 1.43 -19.30
C ARG A 3 -8.82 2.91 -18.99
N THR A 4 -9.31 3.76 -19.89
CA THR A 4 -9.48 5.18 -19.65
C THR A 4 -10.51 5.31 -18.52
N ILE A 5 -10.03 5.56 -17.30
CA ILE A 5 -10.89 5.97 -16.20
C ILE A 5 -11.48 7.30 -16.66
N GLY A 6 -12.75 7.29 -17.06
CA GLY A 6 -13.50 8.51 -17.38
C GLY A 6 -13.31 9.51 -16.25
N ARG A 7 -13.22 10.79 -16.61
CA ARG A 7 -12.80 11.94 -15.78
C ARG A 7 -13.62 12.06 -14.48
N MET A 8 -13.43 11.14 -13.53
CA MET A 8 -13.87 11.24 -12.16
C MET A 8 -12.90 12.20 -11.49
N GLU A 9 -13.43 13.30 -10.97
CA GLU A 9 -12.65 14.30 -10.26
C GLU A 9 -12.09 13.65 -8.98
N MET A 10 -10.82 13.23 -9.02
CA MET A 10 -10.16 12.63 -7.87
C MET A 10 -9.87 13.72 -6.85
N ARG A 11 -10.63 13.73 -5.75
CA ARG A 11 -10.34 14.60 -4.61
C ARG A 11 -9.06 14.13 -3.92
N LYS A 12 -8.09 15.02 -3.77
CA LYS A 12 -6.90 14.76 -2.95
C LYS A 12 -7.33 14.60 -1.49
N ILE A 13 -7.03 13.45 -0.89
CA ILE A 13 -7.35 13.14 0.51
C ILE A 13 -6.13 13.18 1.45
N GLY A 14 -4.93 13.31 0.90
CA GLY A 14 -3.68 13.36 1.65
C GLY A 14 -2.46 13.51 0.74
N GLU A 15 -1.30 13.66 1.36
CA GLU A 15 0.02 13.67 0.73
C GLU A 15 1.06 13.09 1.69
N GLY A 16 2.21 12.71 1.15
CA GLY A 16 3.31 12.14 1.94
C GLY A 16 4.59 12.07 1.11
N GLU A 17 5.65 11.57 1.73
CA GLU A 17 6.96 11.44 1.10
C GLU A 17 7.01 10.18 0.21
N PRO A 18 7.32 10.31 -1.10
CA PRO A 18 7.50 9.15 -1.95
C PRO A 18 8.84 8.46 -1.65
N ILE A 19 8.79 7.19 -1.26
CA ILE A 19 9.99 6.40 -0.94
C ILE A 19 10.59 5.74 -2.18
N CYS A 20 9.76 5.10 -3.00
CA CYS A 20 10.17 4.41 -4.22
C CYS A 20 9.00 4.18 -5.17
N GLY A 21 9.31 3.70 -6.37
CA GLY A 21 8.30 3.29 -7.35
C GLY A 21 7.70 4.44 -8.15
N ARG A 22 6.54 4.17 -8.74
CA ARG A 22 5.76 5.12 -9.56
C ARG A 22 4.34 5.21 -9.01
N GLY A 23 3.58 6.20 -9.45
CA GLY A 23 2.15 6.30 -9.10
C GLY A 23 1.38 5.04 -9.45
N ALA A 24 0.45 4.66 -8.57
CA ALA A 24 -0.35 3.45 -8.67
C ALA A 24 -1.85 3.76 -8.55
N VAL A 25 -2.68 2.96 -9.24
CA VAL A 25 -4.14 2.98 -9.11
C VAL A 25 -4.59 1.58 -8.70
N GLY A 26 -5.44 1.52 -7.68
CA GLY A 26 -5.88 0.25 -7.10
C GLY A 26 -6.91 0.43 -6.00
N ILE A 27 -7.16 -0.66 -5.27
CA ILE A 27 -8.12 -0.74 -4.17
C ILE A 27 -7.38 -0.52 -2.87
N LEU A 28 -7.72 0.55 -2.15
CA LEU A 28 -7.16 0.83 -0.83
C LEU A 28 -7.67 -0.18 0.20
N ARG A 29 -6.75 -0.84 0.90
CA ARG A 29 -7.08 -1.72 2.04
C ARG A 29 -6.25 -1.32 3.25
N LYS A 30 -6.94 -1.05 4.36
CA LYS A 30 -6.30 -0.77 5.64
C LYS A 30 -5.83 -2.08 6.25
N VAL A 31 -4.58 -2.11 6.72
CA VAL A 31 -3.98 -3.26 7.40
C VAL A 31 -3.29 -2.74 8.66
N GLU A 32 -3.78 -3.14 9.82
CA GLU A 32 -3.24 -2.72 11.12
C GLU A 32 -2.72 -3.90 11.93
N THR A 33 -3.37 -5.07 11.81
CA THR A 33 -3.03 -6.25 12.60
C THR A 33 -2.57 -7.43 11.73
N ILE A 34 -2.07 -8.48 12.38
CA ILE A 34 -1.72 -9.73 11.69
C ILE A 34 -2.98 -10.39 11.12
N GLU A 35 -4.09 -10.32 11.83
CA GLU A 35 -5.38 -10.85 11.37
C GLU A 35 -5.84 -10.15 10.09
N ASP A 36 -5.61 -8.83 9.97
CA ASP A 36 -5.88 -8.11 8.73
C ASP A 36 -5.03 -8.68 7.59
N VAL A 37 -3.73 -8.89 7.81
CA VAL A 37 -2.82 -9.48 6.80
C VAL A 37 -3.35 -10.84 6.34
N VAL A 38 -3.69 -11.72 7.28
CA VAL A 38 -4.22 -13.05 6.98
C VAL A 38 -5.47 -12.95 6.11
N ARG A 39 -6.41 -12.06 6.46
CA ARG A 39 -7.62 -11.81 5.68
C ARG A 39 -7.32 -11.30 4.27
N VAL A 40 -6.35 -10.39 4.10
CA VAL A 40 -6.03 -9.89 2.75
C VAL A 40 -5.38 -10.97 1.89
N MET A 41 -4.58 -11.86 2.51
CA MET A 41 -3.92 -12.98 1.81
C MET A 41 -4.90 -14.02 1.24
N GLU A 42 -6.13 -14.08 1.75
CA GLU A 42 -7.21 -14.92 1.20
C GLU A 42 -7.78 -14.39 -0.12
N THR A 43 -7.36 -13.20 -0.55
CA THR A 43 -7.86 -12.52 -1.76
C THR A 43 -6.75 -12.30 -2.78
N ASP A 44 -7.13 -11.95 -4.02
CA ASP A 44 -6.15 -11.43 -4.99
C ASP A 44 -5.65 -10.03 -4.56
N LEU A 45 -4.33 -9.91 -4.46
CA LEU A 45 -3.63 -8.70 -4.02
C LEU A 45 -3.13 -7.82 -5.18
N SER A 46 -3.26 -8.28 -6.42
CA SER A 46 -2.67 -7.64 -7.62
C SER A 46 -3.12 -6.19 -7.85
N GLU A 47 -4.32 -5.83 -7.38
CA GLU A 47 -4.90 -4.48 -7.44
C GLU A 47 -4.86 -3.75 -6.09
N THR A 48 -4.31 -4.37 -5.02
CA THR A 48 -4.39 -3.83 -3.66
C THR A 48 -3.31 -2.77 -3.40
N ILE A 49 -3.73 -1.63 -2.85
CA ILE A 49 -2.86 -0.64 -2.22
C ILE A 49 -3.07 -0.76 -0.71
N VAL A 50 -2.03 -1.16 0.02
CA VAL A 50 -2.08 -1.31 1.47
C VAL A 50 -1.88 0.06 2.14
N PHE A 51 -2.72 0.37 3.12
CA PHE A 51 -2.52 1.49 4.04
C PHE A 51 -2.29 0.97 5.46
N THR A 52 -1.14 1.27 6.05
CA THR A 52 -0.79 0.87 7.42
C THR A 52 -0.48 2.11 8.28
N PRO A 53 -1.26 2.40 9.32
CA PRO A 53 -0.99 3.54 10.20
C PRO A 53 0.16 3.29 11.18
N SER A 54 0.29 2.05 11.68
CA SER A 54 1.39 1.60 12.52
C SER A 54 2.02 0.37 11.88
N ALA A 55 3.12 0.59 11.16
CA ALA A 55 3.81 -0.48 10.45
C ALA A 55 4.51 -1.45 11.40
N SER A 56 4.00 -2.67 11.54
CA SER A 56 4.87 -3.81 11.84
C SER A 56 5.36 -4.38 10.51
N VAL A 57 6.60 -4.05 10.14
CA VAL A 57 7.25 -4.55 8.91
C VAL A 57 7.10 -6.06 8.80
N THR A 58 7.30 -6.78 9.91
CA THR A 58 7.18 -8.22 10.02
C THR A 58 5.84 -8.77 9.51
N ALA A 59 4.74 -8.04 9.75
CA ALA A 59 3.41 -8.46 9.31
C ALA A 59 3.20 -8.23 7.80
N ILE A 60 3.76 -7.16 7.25
CA ILE A 60 3.52 -6.73 5.86
C ILE A 60 4.48 -7.40 4.86
N THR A 61 5.71 -7.74 5.26
CA THR A 61 6.75 -8.29 4.37
C THR A 61 6.27 -9.47 3.49
N PRO A 62 5.50 -10.46 3.99
CA PRO A 62 5.06 -11.59 3.18
C PRO A 62 4.13 -11.21 2.01
N ILE A 63 3.44 -10.07 2.10
CA ILE A 63 2.49 -9.61 1.08
C ILE A 63 3.05 -8.51 0.17
N LEU A 64 4.18 -7.89 0.52
CA LEU A 64 4.80 -6.81 -0.27
C LEU A 64 4.98 -7.15 -1.76
N PRO A 65 5.46 -8.33 -2.17
CA PRO A 65 5.65 -8.63 -3.59
C PRO A 65 4.34 -8.80 -4.38
N LYS A 66 3.20 -8.91 -3.68
CA LYS A 66 1.90 -9.24 -4.26
C LYS A 66 0.99 -8.02 -4.39
N ILE A 67 1.30 -6.93 -3.70
CA ILE A 67 0.48 -5.71 -3.68
C ILE A 67 0.96 -4.71 -4.74
N ARG A 68 0.07 -3.81 -5.13
CA ARG A 68 0.35 -2.77 -6.12
C ARG A 68 0.96 -1.50 -5.52
N GLY A 69 0.72 -1.25 -4.23
CA GLY A 69 1.26 -0.07 -3.56
C GLY A 69 1.14 -0.15 -2.06
N LEU A 70 1.91 0.69 -1.37
CA LEU A 70 1.97 0.77 0.07
C LEU A 70 1.98 2.24 0.52
N ILE A 71 1.16 2.56 1.50
CA ILE A 71 1.07 3.88 2.13
C ILE A 71 1.21 3.66 3.64
N CYS A 72 2.08 4.45 4.27
CA CYS A 72 2.29 4.41 5.72
C CYS A 72 1.93 5.76 6.31
N ALA A 73 1.21 5.78 7.45
CA ALA A 73 0.94 7.05 8.16
C ALA A 73 2.12 7.50 9.03
N SER A 74 3.08 6.61 9.28
CA SER A 74 4.25 6.85 10.13
C SER A 74 5.52 6.25 9.52
N GLY A 75 6.66 6.79 9.92
CA GLY A 75 7.97 6.47 9.34
C GLY A 75 8.43 7.51 8.32
N GLY A 76 9.62 7.29 7.77
CA GLY A 76 10.22 8.13 6.75
C GLY A 76 11.17 7.31 5.88
N VAL A 77 11.96 7.97 5.03
CA VAL A 77 12.84 7.30 4.05
C VAL A 77 13.84 6.29 4.64
N THR A 78 14.25 6.47 5.90
CA THR A 78 15.17 5.58 6.62
C THR A 78 14.48 4.55 7.51
N SER A 79 13.14 4.52 7.52
CA SER A 79 12.39 3.55 8.33
C SER A 79 12.55 2.12 7.80
N HIS A 80 12.40 1.14 8.69
CA HIS A 80 12.54 -0.27 8.34
C HIS A 80 11.60 -0.67 7.19
N LEU A 81 10.35 -0.18 7.19
CA LEU A 81 9.41 -0.47 6.09
C LEU A 81 9.84 0.17 4.78
N ALA A 82 10.33 1.42 4.83
CA ALA A 82 10.87 2.11 3.65
C ALA A 82 12.11 1.40 3.09
N ILE A 83 12.93 0.79 3.93
CA ILE A 83 14.09 -0.01 3.50
C ILE A 83 13.63 -1.31 2.82
N VAL A 84 12.69 -2.04 3.41
CA VAL A 84 12.23 -3.34 2.90
C VAL A 84 11.34 -3.21 1.66
N ALA A 85 10.62 -2.09 1.51
CA ALA A 85 9.76 -1.85 0.34
C ALA A 85 10.54 -1.40 -0.92
N ARG A 86 11.82 -1.02 -0.79
CA ARG A 86 12.71 -0.71 -1.91
C ARG A 86 13.32 -1.98 -2.48
#